data_AF-A0AA95KMV6-F1
#
_entry.id   AF-A0AA95KMV6-F1
#
_cell.length_a   1.000
_cell.length_b   1.000
_cell.length_c   1.000
_cell.angle_alpha   90.00
_cell.angle_beta   90.00
_cell.angle_gamma   90.00
#
_symmetry.space_group_name_H-M   'P 1'
#
loop_
_entity.id
_entity.type
_entity.pdbx_description
1 polymer ?
#
loop_
_entity_poly.entity_id
_entity_poly.type
_entity_poly.pdbx_seq_one_letter_code
_entity_poly.pdbx_strand_id
1 'polypeptide(L)'
;MITLSTCFSVNSFAEPQEQAIKLGSSWYRAAFETRFPPAIPSLPDANGWVVLYKNKADLMGEQHDNVFRPITPALNVALSAETTLNPFRKRYPDFYTEVSNRKRLDCPVLGVPFELDDKPTTQEWVVAFSAIQCLSDDESVKLRQGDTEAHYWVLQKRANGQYRVLAEGDGSLHVVNHYKEQGYKEIRTRLLLNRAFPNDELQCGGAEFTWRYRNTGYYLADTEIMAQDCQLLHFPELTGEAWQYAYDEYARRAKVLVDQWVK
;
A
#
# COMPACT_ATOMS: atom_id res chain seq x y z
N MET A 1 23.57 35.72 -44.08
CA MET A 1 23.32 34.51 -43.27
C MET A 1 22.08 34.75 -42.44
N ILE A 2 20.98 34.10 -42.79
CA ILE A 2 19.71 34.17 -42.06
C ILE A 2 19.55 32.81 -41.37
N THR A 3 19.67 32.79 -40.05
CA THR A 3 19.43 31.60 -39.24
C THR A 3 17.95 31.57 -38.85
N LEU A 4 17.20 30.69 -39.50
CA LEU A 4 15.83 30.32 -39.11
C LEU A 4 15.90 29.50 -37.81
N SER A 5 15.37 30.07 -36.73
CA SER A 5 15.16 29.37 -35.46
C SER A 5 13.79 28.68 -35.52
N THR A 6 13.80 27.35 -35.50
CA THR A 6 12.59 26.52 -35.46
C THR A 6 12.07 26.40 -34.03
N CYS A 7 10.87 26.92 -33.78
CA CYS A 7 10.12 26.66 -32.56
C CYS A 7 9.58 25.23 -32.59
N PHE A 8 10.21 24.31 -31.86
CA PHE A 8 9.60 23.02 -31.56
C PHE A 8 8.53 23.22 -30.49
N SER A 9 7.26 23.15 -30.89
CA SER A 9 6.16 22.98 -29.94
C SER A 9 6.28 21.60 -29.31
N VAL A 10 6.52 21.56 -28.01
CA VAL A 10 6.44 20.34 -27.21
C VAL A 10 4.95 20.00 -27.15
N ASN A 11 4.54 18.99 -27.92
CA ASN A 11 3.22 18.40 -27.76
C ASN A 11 3.15 17.84 -26.33
N SER A 12 2.40 18.54 -25.48
CA SER A 12 2.00 18.03 -24.17
C SER A 12 1.07 16.85 -24.44
N PHE A 13 1.62 15.64 -24.35
CA PHE A 13 0.80 14.44 -24.22
C PHE A 13 0.10 14.56 -22.87
N ALA A 14 -1.12 15.07 -22.89
CA ALA A 14 -2.02 14.98 -21.76
C ALA A 14 -2.14 13.49 -21.41
N GLU A 15 -1.77 13.14 -20.16
CA GLU A 15 -1.99 11.81 -19.62
C GLU A 15 -3.48 11.45 -19.82
N PRO A 16 -3.80 10.24 -20.31
CA PRO A 16 -5.18 9.78 -20.33
C PRO A 16 -5.73 9.88 -18.92
N GLN A 17 -6.67 10.81 -18.69
CA GLN A 17 -7.49 10.80 -17.50
C GLN A 17 -8.43 9.60 -17.62
N GLU A 18 -7.94 8.40 -17.31
CA GLU A 18 -8.83 7.31 -16.96
C GLU A 18 -9.72 7.83 -15.84
N GLN A 19 -11.03 7.90 -16.11
CA GLN A 19 -12.01 8.39 -15.16
C GLN A 19 -11.88 7.58 -13.88
N ALA A 20 -11.33 8.22 -12.86
CA ALA A 20 -11.23 7.64 -11.54
C ALA A 20 -12.61 7.10 -11.14
N ILE A 21 -12.66 5.86 -10.67
CA ILE A 21 -13.86 5.36 -10.03
C ILE A 21 -14.07 6.24 -8.80
N LYS A 22 -15.01 7.19 -8.90
CA LYS A 22 -15.42 8.01 -7.77
C LYS A 22 -16.14 7.10 -6.80
N LEU A 23 -15.41 6.62 -5.79
CA LEU A 23 -15.98 5.99 -4.60
C LEU A 23 -16.91 7.03 -3.98
N GLY A 24 -18.23 6.87 -4.14
CA GLY A 24 -19.23 7.88 -3.78
C GLY A 24 -19.02 8.43 -2.37
N SER A 25 -19.32 9.69 -2.08
CA SER A 25 -18.93 10.34 -0.82
C SER A 25 -19.58 9.76 0.46
N SER A 26 -20.52 8.83 0.33
CA SER A 26 -21.38 8.29 1.40
C SER A 26 -20.90 6.97 2.00
N TRP A 27 -19.60 6.78 2.22
CA TRP A 27 -19.03 5.65 2.96
C TRP A 27 -18.33 6.09 4.24
N TYR A 28 -18.27 5.17 5.21
CA TYR A 28 -17.52 5.27 6.46
C TYR A 28 -16.07 4.82 6.30
N ARG A 29 -15.86 3.68 5.62
CA ARG A 29 -14.54 3.10 5.35
C ARG A 29 -14.48 2.53 3.93
N ALA A 30 -13.34 2.64 3.27
CA ALA A 30 -13.00 1.91 2.06
C ALA A 30 -11.82 0.97 2.37
N ALA A 31 -11.98 -0.32 2.12
CA ALA A 31 -10.91 -1.32 2.21
C ALA A 31 -10.42 -1.65 0.79
N PHE A 32 -9.11 -1.54 0.58
CA PHE A 32 -8.44 -1.78 -0.69
C PHE A 32 -7.66 -3.08 -0.58
N GLU A 33 -7.97 -4.01 -1.49
CA GLU A 33 -7.36 -5.33 -1.53
C GLU A 33 -7.02 -5.70 -2.97
N THR A 34 -5.89 -6.39 -3.12
CA THR A 34 -5.38 -6.84 -4.41
C THR A 34 -4.92 -8.27 -4.29
N ARG A 35 -4.96 -8.97 -5.41
CA ARG A 35 -4.48 -10.33 -5.54
C ARG A 35 -3.60 -10.41 -6.76
N PHE A 36 -2.38 -10.89 -6.53
CA PHE A 36 -1.44 -11.23 -7.59
C PHE A 36 -1.42 -12.76 -7.69
N PRO A 37 -2.18 -13.36 -8.61
CA PRO A 37 -2.17 -14.80 -8.78
C PRO A 37 -0.79 -15.27 -9.28
N PRO A 38 -0.43 -16.57 -9.08
CA PRO A 38 0.76 -17.14 -9.70
C PRO A 38 0.83 -16.82 -11.19
N ALA A 39 2.03 -16.59 -11.72
CA ALA A 39 2.26 -16.25 -13.13
C ALA A 39 2.11 -17.48 -14.06
N ILE A 40 0.90 -18.05 -14.08
CA ILE A 40 0.51 -19.20 -14.90
C ILE A 40 -0.51 -18.71 -15.94
N PRO A 41 -0.33 -18.98 -17.25
CA PRO A 41 -1.19 -18.43 -18.31
C PRO A 41 -2.69 -18.76 -18.22
N SER A 42 -3.09 -19.76 -17.43
CA SER A 42 -4.49 -20.17 -17.23
C SER A 42 -5.20 -19.44 -16.09
N LEU A 43 -4.47 -18.66 -15.29
CA LEU A 43 -5.04 -17.87 -14.20
C LEU A 43 -5.38 -16.45 -14.70
N PRO A 44 -6.37 -15.78 -14.07
CA PRO A 44 -6.67 -14.39 -14.40
C PRO A 44 -5.45 -13.50 -14.12
N ASP A 45 -5.41 -12.34 -14.77
CA ASP A 45 -4.38 -11.34 -14.48
C ASP A 45 -4.51 -10.80 -13.04
N ALA A 46 -3.42 -10.19 -12.55
CA ALA A 46 -3.44 -9.50 -11.26
C ALA A 46 -4.51 -8.41 -11.25
N ASN A 47 -5.25 -8.32 -10.14
CA ASN A 47 -6.34 -7.37 -10.00
C ASN A 47 -6.61 -7.03 -8.54
N GLY A 48 -7.61 -6.18 -8.29
CA GLY A 48 -8.06 -5.84 -6.96
C GLY A 48 -9.49 -5.34 -6.91
N TRP A 49 -10.00 -5.24 -5.69
CA TRP A 49 -11.33 -4.77 -5.37
C TRP A 49 -11.26 -3.71 -4.26
N VAL A 50 -12.35 -2.97 -4.15
CA VAL A 50 -12.58 -2.07 -3.02
C VAL A 50 -13.90 -2.44 -2.36
N VAL A 51 -13.88 -2.59 -1.03
CA VAL A 51 -15.10 -2.78 -0.23
C VAL A 51 -15.44 -1.48 0.48
N LEU A 52 -16.62 -0.92 0.18
CA LEU A 52 -17.13 0.29 0.80
C LEU A 52 -18.10 -0.05 1.93
N TYR A 53 -17.76 0.37 3.14
CA TYR A 53 -18.60 0.18 4.32
C TYR A 53 -19.38 1.45 4.59
N LYS A 54 -20.70 1.35 4.75
CA LYS A 54 -21.58 2.52 4.94
C LYS A 54 -21.49 3.12 6.35
N ASN A 55 -21.22 2.29 7.35
CA ASN A 55 -21.08 2.70 8.74
C ASN A 55 -20.25 1.67 9.54
N LYS A 56 -20.03 1.90 10.84
CA LYS A 56 -19.25 1.00 11.72
C LYS A 56 -19.86 -0.38 11.91
N ALA A 57 -21.19 -0.52 11.82
CA ALA A 57 -21.91 -1.77 12.00
C ALA A 57 -22.06 -2.57 10.69
N ASP A 58 -21.64 -1.99 9.56
CA ASP A 58 -21.64 -2.66 8.27
C ASP A 58 -20.50 -3.68 8.24
N LEU A 59 -20.83 -4.96 8.24
CA LEU A 59 -19.85 -6.05 8.25
C LEU A 59 -19.53 -6.58 6.85
N MET A 60 -20.43 -6.39 5.88
CA MET A 60 -20.29 -6.95 4.54
C MET A 60 -19.77 -5.92 3.54
N GLY A 61 -20.18 -4.66 3.71
CA GLY A 61 -19.86 -3.60 2.76
C GLY A 61 -20.41 -3.85 1.35
N GLU A 62 -20.11 -2.92 0.46
CA GLU A 62 -20.41 -2.97 -0.96
C GLU A 62 -19.10 -3.18 -1.72
N GLN A 63 -18.94 -4.35 -2.34
CA GLN A 63 -17.73 -4.71 -3.07
C GLN A 63 -17.79 -4.20 -4.51
N HIS A 64 -16.70 -3.55 -4.93
CA HIS A 64 -16.46 -3.13 -6.30
C HIS A 64 -15.25 -3.88 -6.84
N ASP A 65 -15.48 -4.82 -7.74
CA ASP A 65 -14.44 -5.65 -8.34
C ASP A 65 -13.73 -4.97 -9.50
N ASN A 66 -12.51 -5.43 -9.77
CA ASN A 66 -11.72 -5.07 -10.95
C ASN A 66 -11.48 -3.56 -11.08
N VAL A 67 -11.27 -2.88 -9.96
CA VAL A 67 -11.09 -1.41 -9.89
C VAL A 67 -9.63 -0.98 -10.02
N PHE A 68 -8.71 -1.89 -9.72
CA PHE A 68 -7.28 -1.68 -9.89
C PHE A 68 -6.89 -1.86 -11.36
N ARG A 69 -6.05 -0.95 -11.87
CA ARG A 69 -5.54 -0.97 -13.25
C ARG A 69 -4.02 -0.82 -13.24
N PRO A 70 -3.30 -1.34 -14.26
CA PRO A 70 -1.88 -1.05 -14.41
C PRO A 70 -1.64 0.47 -14.39
N ILE A 71 -0.70 0.92 -13.56
CA ILE A 71 -0.37 2.35 -13.49
C ILE A 71 0.43 2.80 -14.70
N THR A 72 0.39 4.10 -15.01
CA THR A 72 1.20 4.66 -16.10
C THR A 72 2.70 4.53 -15.79
N PRO A 73 3.57 4.43 -16.82
CA PRO A 73 5.01 4.41 -16.61
C PRO A 73 5.53 5.62 -15.82
N ALA A 74 4.94 6.80 -16.04
CA ALA A 74 5.30 8.02 -15.31
C ALA A 74 4.99 7.91 -13.81
N LEU A 75 3.82 7.35 -13.45
CA LEU A 75 3.47 7.10 -12.05
C LEU A 75 4.37 6.02 -11.44
N ASN A 76 4.72 4.98 -12.20
CA ASN A 76 5.60 3.90 -11.75
C ASN A 76 7.03 4.41 -11.46
N VAL A 77 7.54 5.30 -12.30
CA VAL A 77 8.83 5.99 -12.09
C VAL A 77 8.76 6.91 -10.87
N ALA A 78 7.64 7.61 -10.67
CA ALA A 78 7.50 8.53 -9.53
C ALA A 78 7.65 7.83 -8.18
N LEU A 79 7.21 6.58 -8.03
CA LEU A 79 7.34 5.82 -6.77
C LEU A 79 8.80 5.65 -6.31
N SER A 80 9.74 5.48 -7.24
CA SER A 80 11.16 5.31 -6.95
C SER A 80 12.01 6.56 -7.17
N ALA A 81 11.46 7.62 -7.78
CA ALA A 81 12.22 8.83 -8.10
C ALA A 81 12.73 9.52 -6.84
N GLU A 82 14.01 9.88 -6.78
CA GLU A 82 14.60 10.56 -5.62
C GLU A 82 13.86 11.85 -5.23
N THR A 83 13.30 12.55 -6.24
CA THR A 83 12.52 13.78 -6.11
C THR A 83 11.14 13.60 -5.47
N THR A 84 10.63 12.37 -5.40
CA THR A 84 9.40 12.06 -4.68
C THR A 84 9.67 12.05 -3.19
N LEU A 85 8.94 12.89 -2.44
CA LEU A 85 9.03 12.91 -0.99
C LEU A 85 8.46 11.60 -0.44
N ASN A 86 9.33 10.74 0.08
CA ASN A 86 8.93 9.47 0.65
C ASN A 86 9.65 9.24 2.00
N PRO A 87 8.97 9.45 3.15
CA PRO A 87 9.55 9.21 4.46
C PRO A 87 9.69 7.72 4.81
N PHE A 88 9.06 6.82 4.05
CA PHE A 88 9.02 5.38 4.31
C PHE A 88 10.22 4.62 3.71
N ARG A 89 11.03 5.26 2.86
CA ARG A 89 12.23 4.62 2.27
C ARG A 89 13.16 3.99 3.29
N LYS A 90 13.32 4.64 4.45
CA LYS A 90 14.17 4.13 5.54
C LYS A 90 13.58 2.91 6.24
N ARG A 91 12.26 2.75 6.19
CA ARG A 91 11.51 1.71 6.87
C ARG A 91 11.30 0.46 6.01
N TYR A 92 11.31 0.63 4.69
CA TYR A 92 11.29 -0.45 3.71
C TYR A 92 12.53 -0.38 2.80
N PRO A 93 13.75 -0.42 3.36
CA PRO A 93 14.98 -0.17 2.59
C PRO A 93 15.15 -1.13 1.40
N ASP A 94 14.69 -2.37 1.54
CA ASP A 94 14.81 -3.42 0.52
C ASP A 94 14.01 -3.11 -0.74
N PHE A 95 12.94 -2.31 -0.65
CA PHE A 95 12.13 -1.90 -1.81
C PHE A 95 12.77 -0.77 -2.61
N TYR A 96 13.69 -0.03 -2.00
CA TYR A 96 14.27 1.19 -2.58
C TYR A 96 15.73 1.04 -3.00
N THR A 97 16.26 -0.18 -3.06
CA THR A 97 17.58 -0.43 -3.67
C THR A 97 17.53 -0.22 -5.18
N GLU A 98 18.67 0.05 -5.82
CA GLU A 98 18.75 0.17 -7.28
C GLU A 98 18.28 -1.11 -7.99
N VAL A 99 18.58 -2.28 -7.41
CA VAL A 99 18.18 -3.58 -7.95
C VAL A 99 16.66 -3.73 -7.86
N SER A 100 16.06 -3.50 -6.70
CA SER A 100 14.61 -3.64 -6.48
C SER A 100 13.83 -2.64 -7.33
N ASN A 101 14.32 -1.40 -7.44
CA ASN A 101 13.70 -0.38 -8.29
C ASN A 101 13.67 -0.79 -9.76
N ARG A 102 14.77 -1.36 -10.29
CA ARG A 102 14.80 -1.87 -11.67
C ARG A 102 13.80 -3.00 -11.87
N LYS A 103 13.83 -4.02 -11.00
CA LYS A 103 12.88 -5.16 -11.08
C LYS A 103 11.42 -4.70 -11.04
N ARG A 104 11.10 -3.75 -10.17
CA ARG A 104 9.74 -3.20 -10.00
C ARG A 104 9.24 -2.46 -11.25
N LEU A 105 10.13 -1.78 -11.98
CA LEU A 105 9.75 -1.07 -13.22
C LEU A 105 9.29 -2.03 -14.33
N ASP A 106 9.81 -3.26 -14.34
CA ASP A 106 9.43 -4.32 -15.30
C ASP A 106 8.26 -5.19 -14.80
N CYS A 107 7.65 -4.80 -13.68
CA CYS A 107 6.68 -5.62 -12.97
C CYS A 107 5.25 -5.05 -13.04
N PRO A 108 4.20 -5.89 -12.97
CA PRO A 108 2.84 -5.40 -12.82
C PRO A 108 2.69 -4.60 -11.53
N VAL A 109 2.45 -3.30 -11.68
CA VAL A 109 2.08 -2.40 -10.58
C VAL A 109 0.69 -1.89 -10.86
N LEU A 110 -0.21 -2.12 -9.93
CA LEU A 110 -1.62 -1.77 -10.06
C LEU A 110 -1.91 -0.52 -9.25
N GLY A 111 -2.87 0.28 -9.69
CA GLY A 111 -3.33 1.43 -8.95
C GLY A 111 -4.80 1.69 -9.18
N VAL A 112 -5.41 2.32 -8.18
CA VAL A 112 -6.76 2.86 -8.26
C VAL A 112 -6.73 4.30 -7.78
N PRO A 113 -7.15 5.27 -8.60
CA PRO A 113 -7.31 6.63 -8.14
C PRO A 113 -8.44 6.71 -7.11
N PHE A 114 -8.27 7.56 -6.10
CA PHE A 114 -9.29 7.76 -5.06
C PHE A 114 -9.25 9.18 -4.52
N GLU A 115 -10.36 9.62 -3.91
CA GLU A 115 -10.43 10.93 -3.27
C GLU A 115 -10.02 10.79 -1.79
N LEU A 116 -8.83 11.29 -1.44
CA LEU A 116 -8.35 11.27 -0.05
C LEU A 116 -8.77 12.52 0.73
N ASP A 117 -8.96 13.63 0.03
CA ASP A 117 -9.33 14.93 0.58
C ASP A 117 -10.42 15.61 -0.26
N ASP A 118 -10.88 16.77 0.22
CA ASP A 118 -11.89 17.58 -0.49
C ASP A 118 -11.23 18.67 -1.38
N LYS A 119 -9.94 18.52 -1.74
CA LYS A 119 -9.17 19.52 -2.50
C LYS A 119 -9.10 19.12 -3.98
N PRO A 120 -9.59 19.97 -4.91
CA PRO A 120 -9.61 19.62 -6.33
C PRO A 120 -8.24 19.67 -7.02
N THR A 121 -7.20 20.16 -6.34
CA THR A 121 -5.86 20.38 -6.92
C THR A 121 -4.87 19.27 -6.62
N THR A 122 -5.27 18.26 -5.85
CA THR A 122 -4.47 17.07 -5.60
C THR A 122 -5.11 15.86 -6.25
N GLN A 123 -4.28 14.85 -6.53
CA GLN A 123 -4.73 13.57 -7.07
C GLN A 123 -4.05 12.47 -6.28
N GLU A 124 -4.82 11.47 -5.85
CA GLU A 124 -4.30 10.37 -5.06
C GLU A 124 -4.58 9.02 -5.73
N TRP A 125 -3.66 8.08 -5.47
CA TRP A 125 -3.78 6.70 -5.88
C TRP A 125 -3.44 5.79 -4.71
N VAL A 126 -4.23 4.73 -4.53
CA VAL A 126 -3.75 3.54 -3.84
C VAL A 126 -3.04 2.71 -4.90
N VAL A 127 -1.77 2.45 -4.69
CA VAL A 127 -0.92 1.67 -5.60
C VAL A 127 -0.51 0.39 -4.90
N ALA A 128 -0.56 -0.74 -5.59
CA ALA A 128 -0.19 -2.04 -5.07
C ALA A 128 0.81 -2.75 -5.99
N PHE A 129 1.72 -3.52 -5.41
CA PHE A 129 2.58 -4.44 -6.15
C PHE A 129 2.87 -5.69 -5.33
N SER A 130 3.20 -6.80 -6.00
CA SER A 130 3.65 -8.01 -5.31
C SER A 130 5.15 -7.96 -5.05
N ALA A 131 5.55 -7.85 -3.78
CA ALA A 131 6.96 -7.93 -3.41
C ALA A 131 7.54 -9.32 -3.73
N ILE A 132 6.75 -10.38 -3.50
CA ILE A 132 7.15 -11.77 -3.74
C ILE A 132 7.46 -12.00 -5.24
N GLN A 133 6.52 -11.62 -6.12
CA GLN A 133 6.68 -11.89 -7.54
C GLN A 133 7.65 -10.92 -8.22
N CYS A 134 7.77 -9.69 -7.72
CA CYS A 134 8.61 -8.68 -8.37
C CYS A 134 10.05 -8.69 -7.87
N LEU A 135 10.28 -8.92 -6.58
CA LEU A 135 11.59 -8.68 -5.98
C LEU A 135 12.39 -9.95 -5.70
N SER A 136 11.74 -11.11 -5.63
CA SER A 136 12.42 -12.40 -5.43
C SER A 136 13.54 -12.61 -6.46
N ASP A 137 14.64 -13.23 -6.02
CA ASP A 137 15.68 -13.76 -6.91
C ASP A 137 15.36 -15.19 -7.38
N ASP A 138 14.43 -15.86 -6.71
CA ASP A 138 13.98 -17.21 -7.06
C ASP A 138 12.81 -17.13 -8.05
N GLU A 139 13.08 -17.45 -9.32
CA GLU A 139 12.09 -17.52 -10.39
C GLU A 139 10.97 -18.53 -10.10
N SER A 140 11.26 -19.61 -9.35
CA SER A 140 10.24 -20.58 -8.99
C SER A 140 9.20 -20.00 -8.03
N VAL A 141 9.62 -19.12 -7.13
CA VAL A 141 8.73 -18.38 -6.22
C VAL A 141 7.82 -17.46 -7.03
N LYS A 142 8.36 -16.71 -7.99
CA LYS A 142 7.57 -15.80 -8.84
C LYS A 142 6.48 -16.52 -9.64
N LEU A 143 6.80 -17.70 -10.17
CA LEU A 143 5.89 -18.46 -11.03
C LEU A 143 4.83 -19.23 -10.25
N ARG A 144 5.17 -19.73 -9.04
CA ARG A 144 4.33 -20.68 -8.31
C ARG A 144 3.54 -20.05 -7.17
N GLN A 145 4.05 -18.99 -6.57
CA GLN A 145 3.42 -18.36 -5.41
C GLN A 145 2.59 -17.16 -5.86
N GLY A 146 1.32 -17.19 -5.50
CA GLY A 146 0.50 -15.99 -5.52
C GLY A 146 0.84 -15.12 -4.32
N ASP A 147 0.51 -13.84 -4.42
CA ASP A 147 0.66 -12.88 -3.35
C ASP A 147 -0.71 -12.30 -3.00
N THR A 148 -1.20 -12.68 -1.82
CA THR A 148 -2.42 -12.14 -1.19
C THR A 148 -2.08 -11.06 -0.17
N GLU A 149 -0.79 -10.78 0.03
CA GLU A 149 -0.29 -9.82 0.99
C GLU A 149 0.53 -8.73 0.28
N ALA A 150 -0.05 -8.18 -0.79
CA ALA A 150 0.61 -7.18 -1.61
C ALA A 150 1.12 -6.00 -0.78
N HIS A 151 2.12 -5.31 -1.30
CA HIS A 151 2.60 -4.08 -0.71
C HIS A 151 1.90 -2.89 -1.35
N TYR A 152 1.54 -1.90 -0.54
CA TYR A 152 0.74 -0.75 -0.93
C TYR A 152 1.44 0.58 -0.63
N TRP A 153 1.22 1.53 -1.53
CA TRP A 153 1.48 2.95 -1.32
C TRP A 153 0.18 3.75 -1.45
N VAL A 154 0.07 4.79 -0.63
CA VAL A 154 -0.79 5.93 -0.94
C VAL A 154 0.08 7.03 -1.56
N LEU A 155 -0.04 7.21 -2.86
CA LEU A 155 0.70 8.20 -3.62
C LEU A 155 -0.18 9.43 -3.86
N GLN A 156 0.38 10.63 -3.74
CA GLN A 156 -0.30 11.87 -4.09
C GLN A 156 0.54 12.72 -5.04
N LYS A 157 -0.09 13.24 -6.09
CA LYS A 157 0.41 14.32 -6.94
C LYS A 157 -0.14 15.65 -6.41
N ARG A 158 0.77 16.55 -6.04
CA ARG A 158 0.41 17.89 -5.54
C ARG A 158 0.09 18.84 -6.68
N ALA A 159 -0.55 19.96 -6.35
CA ALA A 159 -0.89 21.03 -7.30
C ALA A 159 0.32 21.55 -8.11
N ASN A 160 1.52 21.49 -7.55
CA ASN A 160 2.78 21.88 -8.21
C ASN A 160 3.39 20.76 -9.07
N GLY A 161 2.69 19.64 -9.27
CA GLY A 161 3.15 18.47 -10.01
C GLY A 161 4.08 17.52 -9.26
N GLN A 162 4.50 17.85 -8.03
CA GLN A 162 5.41 17.00 -7.25
C GLN A 162 4.66 15.85 -6.58
N TYR A 163 5.25 14.65 -6.65
CA TYR A 163 4.75 13.47 -5.97
C TYR A 163 5.22 13.37 -4.53
N ARG A 164 4.42 12.70 -3.69
CA ARG A 164 4.79 12.27 -2.34
C ARG A 164 4.05 11.00 -1.93
N VAL A 165 4.70 10.18 -1.12
CA VAL A 165 4.10 9.01 -0.47
C VAL A 165 3.52 9.43 0.88
N LEU A 166 2.25 9.14 1.10
CA LEU A 166 1.48 9.54 2.28
C LEU A 166 1.40 8.41 3.32
N ALA A 167 1.29 7.17 2.85
CA ALA A 167 1.30 5.98 3.67
C ALA A 167 1.88 4.81 2.88
N GLU A 168 2.44 3.85 3.57
CA GLU A 168 3.04 2.64 3.01
C GLU A 168 2.76 1.48 3.96
N GLY A 169 2.53 0.28 3.41
CA GLY A 169 2.29 -0.91 4.21
C GLY A 169 1.89 -2.12 3.38
N ASP A 170 1.55 -3.20 4.05
CA ASP A 170 1.39 -4.53 3.48
C ASP A 170 -0.03 -5.07 3.67
N GLY A 171 -0.42 -6.08 2.91
CA GLY A 171 -1.65 -6.86 3.12
C GLY A 171 -2.93 -6.13 2.70
N SER A 172 -3.36 -5.17 3.52
CA SER A 172 -4.58 -4.40 3.31
C SER A 172 -4.36 -2.92 3.63
N LEU A 173 -5.07 -2.07 2.89
CA LEU A 173 -5.09 -0.63 3.12
C LEU A 173 -6.53 -0.17 3.34
N HIS A 174 -6.76 0.62 4.37
CA HIS A 174 -8.07 1.17 4.68
C HIS A 174 -8.02 2.69 4.64
N VAL A 175 -9.05 3.31 4.10
CA VAL A 175 -9.27 4.77 4.21
C VAL A 175 -10.55 4.97 4.99
N VAL A 176 -10.53 5.81 6.02
CA VAL A 176 -11.67 6.07 6.92
C VAL A 176 -12.13 7.51 6.76
N ASN A 177 -13.37 7.69 6.31
CA ASN A 177 -13.97 8.98 6.00
C ASN A 177 -14.65 9.67 7.20
N HIS A 178 -14.89 8.92 8.29
CA HIS A 178 -15.52 9.47 9.48
C HIS A 178 -14.61 10.43 10.26
N TYR A 179 -13.30 10.20 10.21
CA TYR A 179 -12.32 11.05 10.86
C TYR A 179 -11.56 11.82 9.78
N LYS A 180 -11.87 13.11 9.65
CA LYS A 180 -11.16 14.02 8.75
C LYS A 180 -10.34 15.02 9.56
N GLU A 181 -9.04 15.11 9.28
CA GLU A 181 -8.16 16.12 9.86
C GLU A 181 -7.69 17.07 8.75
N GLN A 182 -8.00 18.36 8.88
CA GLN A 182 -7.69 19.38 7.85
C GLN A 182 -8.22 19.03 6.44
N GLY A 183 -9.36 18.32 6.37
CA GLY A 183 -10.01 17.91 5.13
C GLY A 183 -9.51 16.59 4.55
N TYR A 184 -8.50 15.95 5.16
CA TYR A 184 -7.97 14.65 4.74
C TYR A 184 -8.56 13.51 5.56
N LYS A 185 -8.87 12.40 4.91
CA LYS A 185 -9.35 11.16 5.54
C LYS A 185 -8.21 10.44 6.28
N GLU A 186 -8.53 9.67 7.30
CA GLU A 186 -7.57 8.79 7.99
C GLU A 186 -7.17 7.62 7.08
N ILE A 187 -5.89 7.23 7.08
CA ILE A 187 -5.40 6.06 6.35
C ILE A 187 -4.93 5.02 7.37
N ARG A 188 -5.22 3.76 7.12
CA ARG A 188 -4.67 2.65 7.90
C ARG A 188 -3.94 1.68 6.99
N THR A 189 -2.73 1.32 7.39
CA THR A 189 -1.90 0.34 6.69
C THR A 189 -1.46 -0.74 7.66
N ARG A 190 -1.01 -1.89 7.16
CA ARG A 190 -0.40 -2.91 8.01
C ARG A 190 1.10 -3.00 7.82
N LEU A 191 1.77 -3.53 8.83
CA LEU A 191 3.14 -4.03 8.77
C LEU A 191 3.09 -5.54 8.99
N LEU A 192 3.69 -6.31 8.10
CA LEU A 192 3.88 -7.75 8.31
C LEU A 192 5.28 -8.00 8.89
N LEU A 193 5.35 -8.66 10.04
CA LEU A 193 6.62 -8.85 10.75
C LEU A 193 7.61 -9.70 9.95
N ASN A 194 7.13 -10.77 9.32
CA ASN A 194 7.95 -11.64 8.47
C ASN A 194 8.61 -10.91 7.29
N ARG A 195 8.04 -9.79 6.85
CA ARG A 195 8.56 -8.98 5.74
C ARG A 195 9.49 -7.87 6.24
N ALA A 196 9.12 -7.22 7.34
CA ALA A 196 9.94 -6.15 7.94
C ALA A 196 11.17 -6.69 8.68
N PHE A 197 11.07 -7.91 9.21
CA PHE A 197 12.09 -8.58 10.01
C PHE A 197 12.26 -10.05 9.58
N PRO A 198 12.68 -10.30 8.33
CA PRO A 198 12.70 -11.65 7.75
C PRO A 198 13.61 -12.64 8.49
N ASN A 199 14.59 -12.15 9.25
CA ASN A 199 15.53 -12.96 10.03
C ASN A 199 15.13 -13.11 11.52
N ASP A 200 14.03 -12.49 11.97
CA ASP A 200 13.54 -12.66 13.34
C ASP A 200 12.76 -13.97 13.50
N GLU A 201 12.56 -14.47 14.72
CA GLU A 201 11.76 -15.67 14.95
C GLU A 201 10.25 -15.43 14.76
N LEU A 202 9.80 -14.17 14.82
CA LEU A 202 8.39 -13.82 14.62
C LEU A 202 8.02 -13.80 13.12
N GLN A 203 7.49 -14.94 12.65
CA GLN A 203 7.24 -15.21 11.22
C GLN A 203 5.78 -15.04 10.77
N CYS A 204 4.95 -14.44 11.60
CA CYS A 204 3.52 -14.17 11.34
C CYS A 204 3.13 -12.86 12.04
N GLY A 205 1.89 -12.41 11.86
CA GLY A 205 1.36 -11.24 12.56
C GLY A 205 2.00 -9.93 12.13
N GLY A 206 1.71 -8.86 12.88
CA GLY A 206 1.98 -7.52 12.42
C GLY A 206 1.55 -6.40 13.35
N ALA A 207 1.42 -5.23 12.75
CA ALA A 207 0.73 -4.09 13.35
C ALA A 207 -0.17 -3.40 12.33
N GLU A 208 -1.28 -2.84 12.78
CA GLU A 208 -2.04 -1.84 12.04
C GLU A 208 -1.58 -0.44 12.48
N PHE A 209 -1.23 0.38 11.50
CA PHE A 209 -0.82 1.76 11.69
C PHE A 209 -1.93 2.70 11.28
N THR A 210 -2.29 3.62 12.16
CA THR A 210 -3.22 4.69 11.85
C THR A 210 -2.46 5.96 11.51
N TRP A 211 -2.67 6.47 10.30
CA TRP A 211 -2.06 7.69 9.79
C TRP A 211 -3.09 8.81 9.69
N ARG A 212 -2.75 9.97 10.23
CA ARG A 212 -3.60 11.18 10.16
C ARG A 212 -2.84 12.32 9.54
N TYR A 213 -3.55 13.21 8.86
CA TYR A 213 -2.94 14.37 8.24
C TYR A 213 -2.78 15.52 9.23
N ARG A 214 -1.57 16.08 9.33
CA ARG A 214 -1.29 17.32 10.06
C ARG A 214 -0.33 18.20 9.28
N ASN A 215 -0.68 19.48 9.19
CA ASN A 215 0.09 20.55 8.56
C ASN A 215 0.32 20.28 7.07
N THR A 216 1.34 19.49 6.75
CA THR A 216 1.80 19.24 5.39
C THR A 216 2.00 17.75 5.10
N GLY A 217 1.68 16.83 6.01
CA GLY A 217 1.91 15.40 5.78
C GLY A 217 1.10 14.50 6.71
N TYR A 218 1.19 13.20 6.45
CA TYR A 218 0.65 12.18 7.35
C TYR A 218 1.66 11.85 8.43
N TYR A 219 1.19 11.71 9.66
CA TYR A 219 1.96 11.24 10.81
C TYR A 219 1.31 9.99 11.39
N LEU A 220 2.13 9.15 12.02
CA LEU A 220 1.65 7.98 12.73
C LEU A 220 0.93 8.44 14.00
N ALA A 221 -0.38 8.22 14.05
CA ALA A 221 -1.25 8.64 15.13
C ALA A 221 -1.52 7.53 16.14
N ASP A 222 -1.56 6.28 15.68
CA ASP A 222 -1.80 5.12 16.53
C ASP A 222 -1.17 3.85 15.93
N THR A 223 -0.96 2.83 16.77
CA THR A 223 -0.39 1.54 16.41
C THR A 223 -1.07 0.43 17.20
N GLU A 224 -1.72 -0.50 16.51
CA GLU A 224 -2.37 -1.66 17.11
C GLU A 224 -1.60 -2.93 16.75
N ILE A 225 -1.18 -3.71 17.74
CA ILE A 225 -0.43 -4.96 17.50
C ILE A 225 -1.40 -6.08 17.11
N MET A 226 -1.15 -6.70 15.96
CA MET A 226 -1.96 -7.78 15.41
C MET A 226 -1.25 -9.12 15.56
N ALA A 227 -1.48 -9.80 16.68
CA ALA A 227 -0.88 -11.11 16.98
C ALA A 227 -1.78 -12.31 16.63
N GLN A 228 -3.04 -12.06 16.24
CA GLN A 228 -4.06 -13.10 16.13
C GLN A 228 -3.83 -14.06 14.94
N ASP A 229 -3.16 -13.59 13.88
CA ASP A 229 -2.90 -14.38 12.67
C ASP A 229 -1.84 -15.49 12.87
N CYS A 230 -1.23 -15.56 14.06
CA CYS A 230 -0.20 -16.53 14.41
C CYS A 230 -0.71 -17.83 15.04
N GLN A 231 -1.99 -17.88 15.42
CA GLN A 231 -2.54 -18.94 16.28
C GLN A 231 -2.36 -20.34 15.67
N LEU A 232 -2.60 -20.48 14.36
CA LEU A 232 -2.49 -21.76 13.66
C LEU A 232 -1.04 -22.22 13.44
N LEU A 233 -0.10 -21.29 13.34
CA LEU A 233 1.29 -21.56 12.97
C LEU A 233 2.16 -21.89 14.18
N HIS A 234 1.99 -21.18 15.30
CA HIS A 234 2.90 -21.29 16.45
C HIS A 234 2.24 -21.83 17.72
N PHE A 235 0.91 -21.80 17.81
CA PHE A 235 0.19 -22.18 19.02
C PHE A 235 -1.01 -23.13 18.79
N PRO A 236 -0.93 -24.12 17.87
CA PRO A 236 -2.10 -24.91 17.49
C PRO A 236 -2.67 -25.79 18.62
N GLU A 237 -1.85 -26.14 19.61
CA GLU A 237 -2.21 -27.04 20.71
C GLU A 237 -2.47 -26.32 22.05
N LEU A 238 -2.17 -25.02 22.13
CA LEU A 238 -2.35 -24.26 23.36
C LEU A 238 -3.82 -23.85 23.52
N THR A 239 -4.34 -23.99 24.75
CA THR A 239 -5.70 -23.55 25.11
C THR A 239 -5.69 -22.85 26.48
N GLY A 240 -6.75 -22.10 26.79
CA GLY A 240 -6.92 -21.45 28.10
C GLY A 240 -5.77 -20.50 28.46
N GLU A 241 -5.33 -20.55 29.72
CA GLU A 241 -4.29 -19.68 30.26
C GLU A 241 -2.93 -19.84 29.55
N ALA A 242 -2.58 -21.06 29.12
CA ALA A 242 -1.31 -21.31 28.43
C ALA A 242 -1.26 -20.62 27.06
N TRP A 243 -2.38 -20.61 26.34
CA TRP A 243 -2.51 -19.86 25.10
C TRP A 243 -2.41 -18.35 25.36
N GLN A 244 -3.10 -17.85 26.38
CA GLN A 244 -3.08 -16.42 26.72
C GLN A 244 -1.67 -15.94 27.06
N TYR A 245 -0.92 -16.71 27.87
CA TYR A 245 0.47 -16.39 28.20
C TYR A 245 1.37 -16.33 26.97
N ALA A 246 1.24 -17.32 26.07
CA ALA A 246 2.02 -17.35 24.83
C ALA A 246 1.67 -16.18 23.90
N TYR A 247 0.38 -15.84 23.82
CA TYR A 247 -0.10 -14.68 23.07
C TYR A 247 0.44 -13.36 23.63
N ASP A 248 0.39 -13.16 24.95
CA ASP A 248 0.87 -11.94 25.61
C ASP A 248 2.38 -11.75 25.40
N GLU A 249 3.15 -12.83 25.52
CA GLU A 249 4.60 -12.80 25.27
C GLU A 249 4.92 -12.51 23.80
N TYR A 250 4.18 -13.13 22.87
CA TYR A 250 4.29 -12.82 21.45
C TYR A 250 3.98 -11.33 21.18
N ALA A 251 2.86 -10.82 21.70
CA ALA A 251 2.44 -9.43 21.50
C ALA A 251 3.47 -8.45 22.07
N ARG A 252 4.08 -8.78 23.22
CA ARG A 252 5.18 -8.02 23.82
C ARG A 252 6.41 -7.96 22.91
N ARG A 253 6.83 -9.09 22.33
CA ARG A 253 7.97 -9.14 21.39
C ARG A 253 7.67 -8.38 20.09
N ALA A 254 6.49 -8.61 19.51
CA ALA A 254 6.03 -7.90 18.31
C ALA A 254 6.04 -6.38 18.52
N LYS A 255 5.55 -5.92 19.67
CA LYS A 255 5.58 -4.49 20.03
C LYS A 255 7.00 -3.93 20.01
N VAL A 256 7.99 -4.65 20.53
CA VAL A 256 9.39 -4.17 20.53
C VAL A 256 9.92 -3.99 19.11
N LEU A 257 9.67 -4.95 18.22
CA LEU A 257 10.08 -4.85 16.82
C LEU A 257 9.37 -3.69 16.10
N VAL A 258 8.06 -3.54 16.30
CA VAL A 258 7.27 -2.45 15.72
C VAL A 258 7.76 -1.09 16.22
N ASP A 259 8.04 -0.95 17.52
CA ASP A 259 8.60 0.28 18.09
C ASP A 259 10.00 0.60 17.53
N GLN A 260 10.80 -0.41 17.16
CA GLN A 260 12.09 -0.21 16.48
C GLN A 260 11.89 0.25 15.04
N TRP A 261 10.92 -0.33 14.33
CA TRP A 261 10.62 0.02 12.94
C TRP A 261 10.09 1.45 12.76
N VAL A 262 9.30 1.93 13.74
CA VAL A 262 8.69 3.26 13.69
C VAL A 262 9.73 4.39 13.89
N LYS A 263 10.80 4.14 14.66
CA LYS A 263 11.86 5.10 15.01
C LYS A 263 12.77 5.46 13.84
#